data_AF-A0A540NBN1-F1
#
_entry.id   AF-A0A540NBN1-F1
#
_cell.length_a   1.000
_cell.length_b   1.000
_cell.length_c   1.000
_cell.angle_alpha   90.00
_cell.angle_beta   90.00
_cell.angle_gamma   90.00
#
_symmetry.space_group_name_H-M   'P 1'
#
loop_
_entity.id
_entity.type
_entity.pdbx_description
1 polymer ?
#
loop_
_entity_poly.entity_id
_entity_poly.type
_entity_poly.pdbx_seq_one_letter_code
_entity_poly.pdbx_strand_id
1 'polypeptide(L)' 'MLRKYVPDPSHIIQIEPLEVNPDVSYVEEPVAIIDRQDKVLRNKVIHLVKVLWRNHAIEEATWETEESMQNQYPFLFV' A
#
# COMPACT_ATOMS: atom_id res chain seq x y z
N MET A 1 -3.28 17.87 -30.96
CA MET A 1 -2.56 16.86 -31.75
C MET A 1 -1.75 16.00 -30.80
N LEU A 2 -1.92 14.68 -30.83
CA LEU A 2 -1.13 13.75 -30.02
C LEU A 2 0.29 13.64 -30.61
N ARG A 3 1.31 13.69 -29.76
CA ARG A 3 2.71 13.49 -30.16
C ARG A 3 3.05 12.01 -30.09
N LYS A 4 3.93 11.56 -30.99
CA LYS A 4 4.44 10.19 -30.99
C LYS A 4 5.25 9.95 -29.71
N TYR A 5 4.95 8.85 -29.02
CA TYR A 5 5.72 8.40 -27.86
C TYR A 5 7.14 8.02 -28.27
N VAL A 6 8.13 8.39 -27.45
CA VAL A 6 9.53 7.98 -27.58
C VAL A 6 9.80 6.91 -26.52
N PRO A 7 10.07 5.65 -26.90
CA PRO A 7 10.33 4.58 -25.95
C PRO A 7 11.56 4.86 -25.08
N ASP A 8 11.39 4.77 -23.76
CA ASP A 8 12.46 4.75 -22.77
C ASP A 8 12.32 3.45 -21.95
N PRO A 9 13.38 2.63 -21.82
CA PRO A 9 13.38 1.45 -20.96
C PRO A 9 12.98 1.73 -19.51
N SER A 10 13.18 2.94 -19.00
CA SER A 10 12.74 3.34 -17.65
C SER A 10 11.22 3.47 -17.52
N HIS A 11 10.50 3.63 -18.63
CA HIS A 11 9.03 3.65 -18.63
C HIS A 11 8.42 2.25 -18.64
N ILE A 12 9.23 1.19 -18.68
CA ILE A 12 8.74 -0.18 -18.57
C ILE A 12 8.37 -0.42 -17.11
N ILE A 13 7.08 -0.46 -16.83
CA ILE A 13 6.55 -0.88 -15.53
C ILE A 13 6.82 -2.37 -15.39
N GLN A 14 7.63 -2.75 -14.40
CA GLN A 14 7.80 -4.15 -14.04
C GLN A 14 6.53 -4.61 -13.33
N ILE A 15 5.72 -5.40 -14.03
CA ILE A 15 4.54 -6.02 -13.46
C ILE A 15 5.01 -7.30 -12.77
N GLU A 16 5.02 -7.29 -11.43
CA GLU A 16 5.16 -8.55 -10.69
C GLU A 16 3.94 -9.43 -10.96
N PRO A 17 4.12 -10.73 -11.24
CA PRO A 17 3.00 -11.63 -11.50
C PRO A 17 2.10 -11.70 -10.26
N LEU A 18 0.90 -11.14 -10.36
CA LEU A 18 -0.13 -11.26 -9.33
C LEU A 18 -0.88 -12.58 -9.52
N GLU A 19 -0.90 -13.42 -8.49
CA GLU A 19 -1.80 -14.57 -8.46
C GLU A 19 -3.22 -14.08 -8.19
N VAL A 20 -4.07 -14.15 -9.20
CA VAL A 20 -5.48 -13.74 -9.13
C VAL A 20 -6.35 -14.99 -9.12
N ASN A 21 -7.39 -14.98 -8.30
CA ASN A 21 -8.39 -16.04 -8.27
C ASN A 21 -9.19 -16.09 -9.59
N PRO A 22 -9.87 -17.21 -9.90
CA PRO A 22 -10.68 -17.34 -11.12
C PRO A 22 -11.82 -16.34 -11.25
N ASP A 23 -12.27 -15.76 -10.14
CA ASP A 23 -13.30 -14.71 -10.08
C ASP A 23 -12.72 -13.30 -10.23
N VAL A 24 -11.43 -13.18 -10.60
CA VAL A 24 -10.70 -11.92 -10.75
C VAL A 24 -10.49 -11.18 -9.42
N SER A 25 -10.68 -11.86 -8.27
CA SER A 25 -10.34 -11.32 -6.95
C SER A 25 -8.91 -11.67 -6.55
N TYR A 26 -8.31 -10.85 -5.70
CA TYR A 26 -7.10 -11.21 -4.96
C TYR A 26 -7.16 -10.58 -3.57
N VAL A 27 -6.43 -11.15 -2.62
CA VAL A 27 -6.32 -10.61 -1.26
C VAL A 27 -5.07 -9.74 -1.19
N GLU A 28 -5.23 -8.49 -0.78
CA GLU A 28 -4.08 -7.65 -0.44
C GLU A 28 -3.44 -8.15 0.86
N GLU A 29 -2.14 -8.41 0.80
CA GLU A 29 -1.35 -8.85 1.95
C GLU A 29 -0.45 -7.70 2.41
N PRO A 30 -0.52 -7.25 3.67
CA PRO A 30 0.38 -6.23 4.17
C PRO A 30 1.75 -6.83 4.44
N VAL A 31 2.78 -6.17 3.93
CA VAL A 31 4.18 -6.62 4.01
C VAL A 31 4.88 -5.98 5.19
N ALA A 32 4.73 -4.66 5.36
CA ALA A 32 5.45 -3.92 6.38
C ALA A 32 4.75 -2.60 6.72
N ILE A 33 4.96 -2.14 7.95
CA ILE A 33 4.69 -0.75 8.34
C ILE A 33 5.94 0.06 8.02
N ILE A 34 5.81 1.01 7.11
CA ILE A 34 6.94 1.81 6.63
C ILE A 34 7.03 3.19 7.30
N ASP A 35 5.95 3.65 7.93
CA ASP A 35 5.92 4.93 8.65
C ASP A 35 4.79 4.96 9.70
N ARG A 36 4.85 5.90 10.65
CA ARG A 36 3.83 6.12 11.68
C ARG A 36 3.57 7.61 11.88
N GLN A 37 2.31 7.99 12.03
CA GLN A 37 1.93 9.39 12.22
C GLN A 37 0.73 9.55 13.14
N ASP A 38 0.79 10.58 14.00
CA ASP A 38 -0.35 11.04 14.78
C ASP A 38 -1.16 12.09 14.00
N LYS A 39 -2.43 11.77 13.75
CA LYS A 39 -3.39 12.72 13.20
C LYS A 39 -4.16 13.39 14.35
N VAL A 40 -3.72 14.59 14.69
CA VAL A 40 -4.40 15.43 15.70
C VAL A 40 -5.64 16.07 15.09
N LEU A 41 -6.81 15.73 15.61
CA LEU A 41 -8.09 16.37 15.31
C LEU A 41 -8.48 17.29 16.48
N ARG A 42 -9.55 18.08 16.30
CA ARG A 42 -10.02 19.05 17.30
C ARG A 42 -10.22 18.47 18.71
N ASN A 43 -10.70 17.23 18.81
CA ASN A 43 -11.08 16.60 20.08
C ASN A 43 -10.40 15.25 20.35
N LYS A 44 -9.56 14.75 19.43
CA LYS A 44 -8.92 13.44 19.58
C LYS A 44 -7.66 13.33 18.74
N VAL A 45 -6.76 12.42 19.12
CA VAL A 45 -5.62 11.99 18.32
C VAL A 45 -5.95 10.63 17.72
N ILE A 46 -5.63 10.43 16.45
CA ILE A 46 -5.73 9.13 15.77
C ILE A 46 -4.32 8.70 15.37
N HIS A 47 -3.90 7.53 15.82
CA HIS A 47 -2.64 6.91 15.41
C HIS A 47 -2.84 6.22 14.05
N LEU A 48 -2.01 6.60 13.08
CA LEU A 48 -2.01 6.05 11.73
C LEU A 48 -0.67 5.38 11.46
N VAL A 49 -0.72 4.29 10.69
CA VAL A 49 0.46 3.58 10.19
C VAL A 49 0.41 3.57 8.67
N LYS A 50 1.57 3.76 8.04
CA LYS A 50 1.70 3.64 6.59
C LYS A 50 2.05 2.21 6.24
N VAL A 51 1.17 1.54 5.49
CA VAL A 51 1.25 0.10 5.21
C VAL A 51 1.70 -0.11 3.77
N LEU A 52 2.79 -0.85 3.61
CA LEU A 52 3.22 -1.39 2.32
C LEU A 52 2.46 -2.69 2.05
N TRP A 53 1.81 -2.77 0.91
CA TRP A 53 1.07 -3.95 0.46
C TRP A 53 1.89 -4.76 -0.53
N ARG A 54 1.61 -6.07 -0.61
CA ARG A 54 2.28 -6.98 -1.52
C ARG A 54 1.96 -6.60 -2.97
N ASN A 55 2.97 -6.61 -3.83
CA ASN A 55 2.90 -6.21 -5.24
C ASN A 55 2.61 -4.71 -5.48
N HIS A 56 2.65 -3.87 -4.44
CA HIS A 56 2.53 -2.42 -4.56
C HIS A 56 3.89 -1.75 -4.37
N ALA A 57 4.12 -0.65 -5.09
CA ALA A 57 5.26 0.21 -4.86
C ALA A 57 5.13 0.96 -3.52
N ILE A 58 6.25 1.43 -2.98
CA ILE A 58 6.27 2.24 -1.75
C ILE A 58 5.44 3.53 -1.90
N GLU A 59 5.34 4.06 -3.12
CA GLU A 59 4.53 5.24 -3.44
C GLU A 59 3.02 4.96 -3.33
N GLU A 60 2.61 3.70 -3.50
CA GLU A 60 1.21 3.24 -3.44
C GLU A 60 0.79 2.82 -2.02
N ALA A 61 1.70 2.88 -1.04
CA ALA A 61 1.41 2.55 0.35
C ALA A 61 0.34 3.48 0.96
N THR A 62 -0.62 2.90 1.70
CA THR A 62 -1.77 3.62 2.26
C THR A 62 -1.59 3.93 3.75
N TRP A 63 -2.36 4.90 4.26
CA TRP A 63 -2.42 5.22 5.69
C TRP A 63 -3.65 4.56 6.31
N GLU A 64 -3.40 3.60 7.21
CA GLU A 64 -4.45 2.87 7.95
C GLU A 64 -4.44 3.24 9.44
N THR A 65 -5.54 3.00 10.14
CA THR A 65 -5.56 3.19 11.59
C THR A 65 -4.73 2.11 12.27
N GLU A 66 -3.90 2.51 13.23
CA GLU A 66 -3.05 1.58 13.97
C GLU A 66 -3.88 0.49 14.67
N GLU A 67 -5.01 0.86 15.26
CA GLU A 67 -5.93 -0.06 15.91
C GLU A 67 -6.47 -1.15 14.96
N SER A 68 -6.87 -0.78 13.73
CA SER A 68 -7.37 -1.76 12.77
C SER A 68 -6.28 -2.73 12.34
N MET A 69 -5.08 -2.20 12.08
CA MET A 69 -3.95 -3.01 11.64
C MET A 69 -3.44 -3.93 12.76
N GLN A 70 -3.42 -3.50 14.02
CA GLN A 70 -3.07 -4.37 15.14
C GLN A 70 -4.06 -5.52 15.32
N ASN A 71 -5.36 -5.25 15.13
CA ASN A 71 -6.41 -6.27 15.26
C ASN A 71 -6.38 -7.30 14.12
N GLN A 72 -6.17 -6.85 12.88
CA GLN A 72 -6.22 -7.71 11.69
C GLN A 72 -4.86 -8.38 11.40
N TYR A 73 -3.76 -7.66 11.63
CA TYR A 73 -2.41 -8.07 11.28
C TYR A 73 -1.43 -7.84 12.44
N PRO A 74 -1.64 -8.49 13.60
CA PRO A 74 -0.83 -8.28 14.80
C PRO A 74 0.67 -8.58 14.60
N PHE A 75 1.00 -9.45 13.64
CA PHE A 75 2.38 -9.80 13.30
C PHE A 75 3.21 -8.64 12.73
N LEU A 76 2.58 -7.54 12.30
CA LEU A 76 3.27 -6.35 11.81
C LEU A 76 3.79 -5.44 12.94
N PHE A 77 3.37 -5.68 14.19
CA PHE A 77 3.62 -4.79 15.34
C PHE A 77 4.56 -5.38 16.40
N VAL A 78 5.29 -6.45 16.05
CA VAL A 78 6.26 -7.13 16.94
C VAL A 78 7.45 -6.23 17.27
#